data_AF-A0A0D6B832-F1
#
_entry.id   AF-A0A0D6B832-F1
#
_cell.length_a   1.000
_cell.length_b   1.000
_cell.length_c   1.000
_cell.angle_alpha   90.00
_cell.angle_beta   90.00
_cell.angle_gamma   90.00
#
_symmetry.space_group_name_H-M   'P 1'
#
loop_
_entity.id
_entity.type
_entity.pdbx_description
1 polymer ?
#
loop_
_entity_poly.entity_id
_entity_poly.type
_entity_poly.pdbx_seq_one_letter_code
_entity_poly.pdbx_strand_id
1 'polypeptide(L)'
;MTLTPTSLDLPTGSQIILETLLTTDGKVESLLPLLELLNDPEPERSDLGQALLDALTRIAEELRRSSELREQHQAALQAMTGTIATFRHEMREELSDIRQMRAAFPDLFRRIDEMHELLFDPTDAGSDVSSEES
;
A
#
# COMPACT_ATOMS: atom_id res chain seq x y z
N MET A 1 19.62 13.87 30.23
CA MET A 1 18.32 13.71 29.55
C MET A 1 17.62 12.53 30.18
N THR A 2 16.66 12.78 31.07
CA THR A 2 15.94 11.76 31.84
C THR A 2 14.68 11.34 31.08
N LEU A 3 14.63 10.08 30.64
CA LEU A 3 13.45 9.47 30.03
C LEU A 3 12.40 9.25 31.14
N THR A 4 11.35 10.06 31.16
CA THR A 4 10.19 9.81 32.02
C THR A 4 9.40 8.64 31.43
N PRO A 5 9.12 7.58 32.20
CA PRO A 5 8.29 6.48 31.75
C PRO A 5 6.87 7.00 31.50
N THR A 6 6.39 6.87 30.26
CA THR A 6 5.00 7.13 29.90
C THR A 6 4.12 6.19 30.71
N SER A 7 3.42 6.75 31.72
CA SER A 7 2.35 6.07 32.43
C SER A 7 1.32 5.60 31.39
N LEU A 8 1.09 4.29 31.29
CA LEU A 8 -0.12 3.77 30.66
C LEU A 8 -1.27 4.06 31.63
N ASP A 9 -1.72 5.31 31.65
CA ASP A 9 -3.00 5.64 32.27
C ASP A 9 -4.06 4.86 31.52
N LEU A 10 -4.70 3.91 32.22
CA LEU A 10 -5.84 3.22 31.66
C LEU A 10 -6.88 4.28 31.30
N PRO A 11 -7.44 4.24 30.08
CA PRO A 11 -8.44 5.22 29.67
C PRO A 11 -9.55 5.24 30.70
N THR A 12 -9.86 6.43 31.20
CA THR A 12 -10.94 6.63 32.17
C THR A 12 -12.23 6.04 31.59
N GLY A 13 -13.12 5.48 32.41
CA GLY A 13 -14.36 4.85 31.90
C GLY A 13 -15.14 5.76 30.92
N SER A 14 -15.07 7.08 31.12
CA SER A 14 -15.62 8.09 30.21
C SER A 14 -14.93 8.17 28.84
N GLN A 15 -13.61 7.93 28.74
CA GLN A 15 -12.86 7.87 27.49
C GLN A 15 -13.21 6.61 26.70
N ILE A 16 -13.36 5.47 27.39
CA ILE A 16 -13.84 4.22 26.76
C ILE A 16 -15.24 4.44 26.20
N ILE A 17 -16.12 5.12 26.96
CA ILE A 17 -17.47 5.46 26.52
C ILE A 17 -17.44 6.45 25.34
N LEU A 18 -16.58 7.47 25.35
CA LEU A 18 -16.43 8.43 24.24
C LEU A 18 -15.88 7.77 22.98
N GLU A 19 -14.93 6.84 23.11
CA GLU A 19 -14.34 6.10 21.99
C GLU A 19 -15.31 5.06 21.41
N THR A 20 -16.13 4.43 22.27
CA THR A 20 -17.25 3.60 21.82
C THR A 20 -18.38 4.42 21.22
N LEU A 21 -18.65 5.63 21.72
CA LEU A 21 -19.61 6.58 21.12
C LEU A 21 -19.14 7.07 19.73
N LEU A 22 -17.85 7.38 19.59
CA LEU A 22 -17.22 7.74 18.31
C LEU A 22 -17.26 6.60 17.27
N THR A 23 -17.28 5.34 17.72
CA THR A 23 -17.44 4.17 16.83
C THR A 23 -18.90 3.74 16.62
N THR A 24 -19.84 4.35 17.33
CA THR A 24 -21.29 4.05 17.24
C THR A 24 -22.09 5.18 16.59
N ASP A 25 -21.42 6.04 15.82
CA ASP A 25 -22.05 7.11 15.03
C ASP A 25 -23.26 6.56 14.26
N GLY A 26 -24.44 7.14 14.49
CA GLY A 26 -25.74 6.69 13.98
C GLY A 26 -26.50 5.63 14.81
N LYS A 27 -25.81 4.71 15.52
CA LYS A 27 -26.47 3.71 16.39
C LYS A 27 -27.03 4.34 17.65
N VAL A 28 -26.33 5.32 18.21
CA VAL A 28 -26.78 6.08 19.39
C VAL A 28 -28.07 6.85 19.07
N GLU A 29 -28.15 7.45 17.89
CA GLU A 29 -29.35 8.16 17.43
C GLU A 29 -30.55 7.21 17.23
N SER A 30 -30.29 5.98 16.76
CA SER A 30 -31.35 4.97 16.61
C SER A 30 -31.94 4.49 17.95
N LEU A 31 -31.20 4.67 19.05
CA LEU A 31 -31.63 4.25 20.39
C LEU A 31 -32.29 5.38 21.20
N LEU A 32 -32.20 6.64 20.75
CA LEU A 32 -32.83 7.79 21.41
C LEU A 32 -34.36 7.64 21.55
N PRO A 33 -35.12 7.22 20.52
CA PRO A 33 -36.58 7.07 20.63
C PRO A 33 -37.00 6.02 21.65
N LEU A 34 -36.20 4.95 21.80
CA LEU A 34 -36.40 3.91 22.81
C LEU A 34 -36.19 4.42 24.23
N LEU A 35 -35.20 5.28 24.41
CA LEU A 35 -34.84 5.88 25.68
C LEU A 35 -35.89 6.88 26.13
N GLU A 36 -36.52 7.60 25.20
CA GLU A 36 -37.68 8.45 25.45
C GLU A 36 -38.89 7.63 25.92
N LEU A 37 -39.20 6.52 25.22
CA LEU A 37 -40.35 5.68 25.56
C LEU A 37 -40.19 4.89 26.87
N LEU A 38 -38.96 4.53 27.24
CA LEU A 38 -38.65 3.89 28.53
C LEU A 38 -38.75 4.84 29.73
N ASN A 39 -38.67 6.16 29.49
CA ASN A 39 -38.83 7.18 30.52
C ASN A 39 -40.28 7.63 30.71
N ASP A 40 -41.21 7.18 29.87
CA ASP A 40 -42.63 7.47 30.01
C ASP A 40 -43.24 6.59 31.14
N PRO A 41 -43.95 7.16 32.12
CA PRO A 41 -44.47 6.40 33.27
C PRO A 41 -45.61 5.41 32.94
N GLU A 42 -46.28 5.57 31.79
CA GLU A 42 -47.27 4.60 31.27
C GLU A 42 -47.00 4.30 29.79
N PRO A 43 -45.94 3.55 29.46
CA PRO A 43 -45.67 3.22 28.07
C PRO A 43 -46.67 2.14 27.65
N GLU A 44 -47.41 2.40 26.57
CA GLU A 44 -48.12 1.32 25.88
C GLU A 44 -47.08 0.30 25.41
N ARG A 45 -47.09 -0.92 25.98
CA ARG A 45 -46.10 -1.97 25.69
C ARG A 45 -45.90 -2.25 24.19
N SER A 46 -46.91 -1.96 23.38
CA SER A 46 -46.88 -2.09 21.92
C SER A 46 -45.90 -1.10 21.28
N ASP A 47 -45.92 0.16 21.69
CA ASP A 47 -45.11 1.24 21.10
C ASP A 47 -43.63 1.07 21.46
N LEU A 48 -43.34 0.60 22.67
CA LEU A 48 -41.97 0.27 23.09
C LEU A 48 -41.41 -0.90 22.28
N GLY A 49 -42.24 -1.93 22.06
CA GLY A 49 -41.87 -3.07 21.23
C GLY A 49 -41.59 -2.68 19.78
N GLN A 50 -42.40 -1.78 19.22
CA GLN A 50 -42.23 -1.31 17.85
C GLN A 50 -40.98 -0.44 17.70
N ALA A 51 -40.76 0.51 18.61
CA ALA A 51 -39.55 1.33 18.63
C ALA A 51 -38.28 0.46 18.76
N LEU A 52 -38.36 -0.66 19.51
CA LEU A 52 -37.25 -1.60 19.67
C LEU A 52 -36.94 -2.34 18.39
N LEU A 53 -37.99 -2.86 17.73
CA LEU A 53 -37.86 -3.53 16.44
C LEU A 53 -37.30 -2.59 15.37
N ASP A 54 -37.76 -1.35 15.31
CA ASP A 54 -37.30 -0.37 14.33
C ASP A 54 -35.81 -0.01 14.55
N ALA A 55 -35.41 0.23 15.80
CA ALA A 55 -34.01 0.50 16.14
C ALA A 55 -33.10 -0.69 15.84
N LEU A 56 -33.50 -1.91 16.23
CA LEU A 56 -32.72 -3.13 15.96
C LEU A 56 -32.59 -3.40 14.46
N THR A 57 -33.66 -3.16 13.69
CA THR A 57 -33.63 -3.32 12.23
C THR A 57 -32.67 -2.33 11.61
N ARG A 58 -32.72 -1.06 12.03
CA ARG A 58 -31.82 -0.01 11.55
C ARG A 58 -30.35 -0.31 11.89
N ILE A 59 -30.07 -0.76 13.11
CA ILE A 59 -28.72 -1.17 13.52
C ILE A 59 -28.22 -2.37 12.72
N ALA A 60 -29.09 -3.34 12.43
CA ALA A 60 -28.75 -4.52 11.64
C ALA A 60 -28.40 -4.15 10.20
N GLU A 61 -29.14 -3.22 9.59
CA GLU A 61 -28.83 -2.69 8.25
C GLU A 61 -27.50 -1.92 8.23
N GLU A 62 -27.27 -1.07 9.21
CA GLU A 62 -26.01 -0.31 9.36
C GLU A 62 -24.81 -1.27 9.49
N LEU A 63 -24.96 -2.32 10.30
CA LEU A 63 -23.93 -3.36 10.47
C LEU A 63 -23.66 -4.12 9.18
N ARG A 64 -24.71 -4.45 8.42
CA ARG A 64 -24.57 -5.14 7.14
C ARG A 64 -23.81 -4.26 6.13
N ARG A 65 -24.19 -3.00 5.98
CA ARG A 65 -23.48 -2.04 5.11
C ARG A 65 -22.03 -1.86 5.53
N SER A 66 -21.77 -1.75 6.83
CA SER A 66 -20.42 -1.65 7.37
C SER A 66 -19.59 -2.90 7.05
N SER A 67 -20.19 -4.09 7.13
CA SER A 67 -19.53 -5.34 6.75
C SER A 67 -19.19 -5.37 5.26
N GLU A 68 -20.15 -5.02 4.39
CA GLU A 68 -19.95 -4.97 2.94
C GLU A 68 -18.84 -3.99 2.56
N LEU A 69 -18.81 -2.79 3.17
CA LEU A 69 -17.76 -1.80 2.93
C LEU A 69 -16.38 -2.29 3.37
N ARG A 70 -16.28 -2.97 4.52
CA ARG A 70 -15.01 -3.57 4.98
C ARG A 70 -14.51 -4.63 4.02
N GLU A 71 -15.41 -5.47 3.50
CA GLU A 71 -15.05 -6.51 2.54
C GLU A 71 -14.56 -5.91 1.21
N GLN A 72 -15.22 -4.85 0.73
CA GLN A 72 -14.77 -4.08 -0.44
C GLN A 72 -13.39 -3.44 -0.21
N HIS A 73 -13.17 -2.81 0.94
CA HIS A 73 -11.86 -2.23 1.28
C HIS A 73 -10.77 -3.30 1.36
N GLN A 74 -11.07 -4.45 1.95
CA GLN A 74 -10.11 -5.56 2.02
C GLN A 74 -9.76 -6.09 0.62
N ALA A 75 -10.74 -6.25 -0.27
CA ALA A 75 -10.50 -6.63 -1.66
C ALA A 75 -9.64 -5.60 -2.40
N ALA A 76 -9.92 -4.31 -2.22
CA ALA A 76 -9.13 -3.23 -2.83
C ALA A 76 -7.68 -3.23 -2.33
N LEU A 77 -7.46 -3.42 -1.03
CA LEU A 77 -6.11 -3.51 -0.45
C LEU A 77 -5.35 -4.73 -0.98
N GLN A 78 -6.02 -5.88 -1.13
CA GLN A 78 -5.41 -7.07 -1.72
C GLN A 78 -5.02 -6.83 -3.18
N ALA A 79 -5.90 -6.21 -3.97
CA ALA A 79 -5.60 -5.86 -5.35
C ALA A 79 -4.41 -4.90 -5.45
N MET A 80 -4.39 -3.83 -4.64
CA MET A 80 -3.27 -2.89 -4.58
C MET A 80 -1.97 -3.59 -4.18
N THR A 81 -2.00 -4.47 -3.19
CA THR A 81 -0.83 -5.25 -2.76
C THR A 81 -0.30 -6.12 -3.90
N GLY A 82 -1.20 -6.75 -4.67
CA GLY A 82 -0.84 -7.50 -5.88
C GLY A 82 -0.20 -6.63 -6.96
N THR A 83 -0.73 -5.44 -7.23
CA THR A 83 -0.14 -4.49 -8.19
C THR A 83 1.23 -3.98 -7.76
N ILE A 84 1.44 -3.74 -6.46
CA ILE A 84 2.74 -3.32 -5.93
C ILE A 84 3.77 -4.45 -6.06
N ALA A 85 3.35 -5.69 -5.81
CA ALA A 85 4.23 -6.85 -5.93
C ALA A 85 4.67 -7.09 -7.38
N THR A 86 3.74 -6.99 -8.34
CA THR A 86 4.03 -7.09 -9.78
C THR A 86 4.94 -5.96 -10.25
N PHE A 87 4.62 -4.70 -9.93
CA PHE A 87 5.47 -3.56 -10.27
C PHE A 87 6.90 -3.68 -9.69
N ARG A 88 7.04 -4.16 -8.44
CA ARG A 88 8.36 -4.43 -7.83
C ARG A 88 9.13 -5.54 -8.56
N HIS A 89 8.44 -6.50 -9.15
CA HIS A 89 9.07 -7.56 -9.92
C HIS A 89 9.57 -7.01 -11.25
N GLU A 90 8.72 -6.31 -12.00
CA GLU A 90 9.07 -5.66 -13.28
C GLU A 90 10.25 -4.70 -13.13
N MET A 91 10.21 -3.80 -12.12
CA MET A 91 11.32 -2.89 -11.82
C MET A 91 12.64 -3.63 -11.52
N ARG A 92 12.57 -4.82 -10.93
CA ARG A 92 13.77 -5.61 -10.61
C ARG A 92 14.35 -6.26 -11.87
N GLU A 93 13.49 -6.75 -12.76
CA GLU A 93 13.91 -7.29 -14.06
C GLU A 93 14.54 -6.18 -14.92
N GLU A 94 13.88 -5.03 -15.05
CA GLU A 94 14.41 -3.92 -15.86
C GLU A 94 15.76 -3.40 -15.33
N LEU A 95 15.93 -3.33 -14.00
CA LEU A 95 17.23 -3.00 -13.39
C LEU A 95 18.30 -4.08 -13.64
N SER A 96 17.90 -5.35 -13.73
CA SER A 96 18.81 -6.45 -14.09
C SER A 96 19.27 -6.31 -15.54
N ASP A 97 18.36 -6.02 -16.46
CA ASP A 97 18.66 -5.85 -17.87
C ASP A 97 19.59 -4.67 -18.12
N ILE A 98 19.35 -3.53 -17.46
CA ILE A 98 20.23 -2.36 -17.52
C ILE A 98 21.64 -2.72 -17.03
N ARG A 99 21.75 -3.49 -15.94
CA ARG A 99 23.07 -3.92 -15.43
C ARG A 99 23.76 -4.87 -16.40
N GLN A 100 23.03 -5.78 -17.02
CA GLN A 100 23.60 -6.72 -17.98
C GLN A 100 24.08 -6.01 -19.25
N MET A 101 23.29 -5.07 -19.79
CA MET A 101 23.73 -4.21 -20.89
C MET A 101 24.99 -3.42 -20.52
N ARG A 102 25.00 -2.77 -19.35
CA ARG A 102 26.17 -2.03 -18.87
C ARG A 102 27.41 -2.92 -18.72
N ALA A 103 27.24 -4.18 -18.31
CA ALA A 103 28.35 -5.13 -18.19
C ALA A 103 28.86 -5.61 -19.55
N ALA A 104 28.02 -5.65 -20.59
CA ALA A 104 28.41 -6.03 -21.95
C ALA A 104 29.08 -4.88 -22.74
N PHE A 105 28.88 -3.63 -22.33
CA PHE A 105 29.45 -2.45 -22.99
C PHE A 105 31.00 -2.48 -23.12
N PRO A 106 31.77 -2.82 -22.07
CA PRO A 106 33.23 -2.91 -22.15
C PRO A 106 33.72 -3.94 -23.18
N ASP A 107 33.06 -5.10 -23.26
CA ASP A 107 33.41 -6.13 -24.25
C ASP A 107 33.14 -5.67 -25.69
N LEU A 108 32.07 -4.88 -25.89
CA LEU A 108 31.78 -4.27 -27.17
C LEU A 108 32.89 -3.29 -27.58
N PHE A 109 33.33 -2.42 -26.67
CA PHE A 109 34.42 -1.48 -26.92
C PHE A 109 35.74 -2.20 -27.20
N ARG A 110 36.09 -3.21 -26.39
CA ARG A 110 37.30 -4.02 -26.64
C ARG A 110 37.28 -4.64 -28.03
N ARG A 111 36.12 -5.14 -28.47
CA ARG A 111 35.97 -5.75 -29.80
C ARG A 111 36.02 -4.72 -30.92
N ILE A 112 35.54 -3.50 -30.69
CA ILE A 112 35.70 -2.38 -31.63
C ILE A 112 37.18 -1.98 -31.72
N ASP A 113 37.88 -1.89 -30.61
CA ASP A 113 39.32 -1.57 -30.56
C ASP A 113 40.15 -2.64 -31.27
N GLU A 114 39.87 -3.93 -31.02
CA GLU A 114 40.50 -5.06 -31.72
C GLU A 114 40.24 -5.03 -33.24
N MET A 115 39.01 -4.73 -33.66
CA MET A 115 38.70 -4.57 -35.08
C MET A 115 39.42 -3.37 -35.68
N HIS A 116 39.51 -2.24 -34.95
CA HIS A 116 40.21 -1.05 -35.41
C HIS A 116 41.71 -1.33 -35.56
N GLU A 117 42.32 -2.04 -34.61
CA GLU A 117 43.71 -2.48 -34.70
C GLU A 117 43.89 -3.40 -35.92
N LEU A 118 43.05 -4.41 -36.12
CA LEU A 118 43.08 -5.28 -37.31
C LEU A 118 42.90 -4.56 -38.65
N LEU A 119 42.11 -3.49 -38.70
CA LEU A 119 41.82 -2.75 -39.93
C LEU A 119 42.85 -1.66 -40.23
N PHE A 120 43.56 -1.17 -39.21
CA PHE A 120 44.45 -0.01 -39.29
C PHE A 120 45.87 -0.27 -38.79
N ASP A 121 46.25 -1.52 -38.48
CA ASP A 121 47.64 -1.89 -38.17
C ASP A 121 48.54 -1.63 -39.40
N PRO A 122 49.51 -0.70 -39.32
CA PRO A 122 50.39 -0.36 -40.43
C PRO A 122 51.57 -1.34 -40.59
N THR A 123 51.61 -2.48 -39.88
CA THR A 123 52.79 -3.36 -39.87
C THR A 123 52.91 -4.37 -41.02
N ASP A 124 52.12 -4.26 -42.10
CA ASP A 124 52.36 -5.08 -43.32
C ASP A 124 52.22 -4.31 -44.65
N ALA A 125 52.51 -2.99 -44.64
CA ALA A 125 52.81 -2.25 -45.86
C ALA A 125 54.32 -2.04 -45.95
N GLY A 126 55.02 -3.03 -46.52
CA GLY A 126 56.48 -3.08 -46.63
C GLY A 126 57.12 -1.92 -47.41
N SER A 127 58.41 -1.72 -47.11
CA SER A 127 59.44 -1.04 -47.90
C SER A 127 60.71 -1.08 -47.03
N ASP A 128 61.63 -2.03 -47.14
CA ASP A 128 62.29 -2.53 -48.35
C ASP A 128 62.48 -1.45 -49.42
N VAL A 129 63.30 -0.45 -49.06
CA VAL A 129 64.14 0.26 -50.02
C VAL A 129 65.57 0.19 -49.48
N SER A 130 66.30 -0.79 -50.01
CA SER A 130 67.76 -0.77 -50.04
C SER A 130 68.28 0.34 -50.97
N SER A 131 69.57 0.64 -50.76
CA SER A 131 70.51 1.34 -51.66
C SER A 131 70.59 2.86 -51.46
N GLU A 132 71.66 3.36 -50.84
CA GLU A 132 73.02 3.61 -51.39
C GLU A 132 73.15 4.95 -52.12
N GLU A 133 74.36 5.50 -52.04
CA GLU A 133 74.89 6.76 -52.63
C GLU A 133 74.53 8.07 -51.88
N SER A 134 75.48 8.96 -51.54
CA SER A 134 76.94 9.01 -51.68
C SER A 134 77.48 10.14 -50.81
#